data_AF-A0A366XTE0-F1
#
_entry.id   AF-A0A366XTE0-F1
#
_cell.length_a   1.000
_cell.length_b   1.000
_cell.length_c   1.000
_cell.angle_alpha   90.00
_cell.angle_beta   90.00
_cell.angle_gamma   90.00
#
_symmetry.space_group_name_H-M   'P 1'
#
loop_
_entity.id
_entity.type
_entity.pdbx_description
1 polymer ?
#
loop_
_entity_poly.entity_id
_entity_poly.type
_entity_poly.pdbx_seq_one_letter_code
_entity_poly.pdbx_strand_id
1 'polypeptide(L)'
;MCNKNDEKNTISSSELGTLWLTYQEKTLILRVLEYFIAKADDQHAMNIMGGCWQELDHYVMQMEKIFESEGAAIPKGFTKKDVHLEAPKLYDNGFDIMFLRILKEVSCTSYKFNCLKL
;
A
#
# COMPACT_ATOMS: atom_id res chain seq x y z
N MET A 1 -30.60 24.04 24.15
CA MET A 1 -29.17 23.75 23.91
C MET A 1 -29.07 22.25 23.68
N CYS A 2 -29.02 21.80 22.42
CA CYS A 2 -28.84 20.38 22.11
C CYS A 2 -27.34 20.09 22.17
N ASN A 3 -26.93 19.18 23.06
CA ASN A 3 -25.55 18.71 23.18
C ASN A 3 -25.11 18.09 21.86
N LYS A 4 -24.09 18.69 21.23
CA LYS A 4 -23.28 18.01 20.21
C LYS A 4 -22.47 16.95 20.96
N ASN A 5 -22.99 15.74 21.05
CA ASN A 5 -22.15 14.59 21.36
C ASN A 5 -21.21 14.41 20.17
N ASP A 6 -19.92 14.34 20.45
CA ASP A 6 -18.89 13.99 19.48
C ASP A 6 -19.23 12.63 18.84
N GLU A 7 -19.83 12.64 17.65
CA GLU A 7 -20.01 11.45 16.84
C GLU A 7 -18.62 10.95 16.45
N LYS A 8 -18.09 9.98 17.18
CA LYS A 8 -16.98 9.16 16.70
C LYS A 8 -17.49 8.47 15.44
N ASN A 9 -17.14 9.01 14.27
CA ASN A 9 -17.46 8.43 12.97
C ASN A 9 -16.87 7.02 12.90
N THR A 10 -17.67 6.01 13.25
CA THR A 10 -17.31 4.59 13.20
C THR A 10 -17.20 4.16 11.74
N ILE A 11 -16.17 3.40 11.40
CA ILE A 11 -16.00 2.90 10.03
C ILE A 11 -17.09 1.88 9.71
N SER A 12 -17.77 2.03 8.57
CA SER A 12 -18.77 1.06 8.11
C SER A 12 -18.12 -0.26 7.68
N SER A 13 -18.87 -1.37 7.67
CA SER A 13 -18.33 -2.67 7.22
C SER A 13 -17.80 -2.64 5.78
N SER A 14 -18.40 -1.82 4.90
CA SER A 14 -17.92 -1.61 3.53
C SER A 14 -16.58 -0.88 3.46
N GLU A 15 -16.40 0.14 4.30
CA GLU A 15 -15.15 0.89 4.39
C GLU A 15 -14.05 0.04 5.02
N LEU A 16 -14.37 -0.74 6.05
CA LEU A 16 -13.45 -1.70 6.68
C LEU A 16 -13.01 -2.78 5.67
N GLY A 17 -13.93 -3.31 4.87
CA GLY A 17 -13.61 -4.25 3.80
C GLY A 17 -12.71 -3.64 2.73
N THR A 18 -12.96 -2.38 2.36
CA THR A 18 -12.10 -1.64 1.42
C THR A 18 -10.71 -1.40 1.99
N LEU A 19 -10.62 -1.05 3.28
CA LEU A 19 -9.36 -0.88 4.00
C LEU A 19 -8.57 -2.20 4.03
N TRP A 20 -9.24 -3.32 4.29
CA TRP A 20 -8.64 -4.66 4.29
C TRP A 20 -8.03 -5.02 2.93
N LEU A 21 -8.78 -4.83 1.84
CA LEU A 21 -8.28 -5.11 0.49
C LEU A 21 -7.10 -4.20 0.12
N THR A 22 -7.20 -2.92 0.48
CA THR A 22 -6.13 -1.94 0.25
C THR A 22 -4.85 -2.32 1.02
N TYR A 23 -4.98 -2.87 2.24
CA TYR A 23 -3.84 -3.29 3.06
C TYR A 23 -3.12 -4.46 2.40
N GLN A 24 -3.87 -5.43 1.88
CA GLN A 24 -3.32 -6.56 1.14
C GLN A 24 -2.58 -6.10 -0.13
N GLU A 25 -3.19 -5.20 -0.90
CA GLU A 25 -2.57 -4.65 -2.10
C GLU A 25 -1.26 -3.91 -1.78
N LYS A 26 -1.25 -3.03 -0.78
CA LYS A 26 -0.05 -2.27 -0.41
C LYS A 26 1.07 -3.16 0.11
N THR A 27 0.75 -4.14 0.95
CA THR A 27 1.76 -5.08 1.45
C THR A 27 2.36 -5.93 0.34
N LEU A 28 1.57 -6.32 -0.68
CA LEU A 28 2.09 -6.96 -1.89
C LEU A 28 3.05 -6.06 -2.65
N ILE A 29 2.65 -4.80 -2.92
CA ILE A 29 3.48 -3.86 -3.67
C ILE A 29 4.82 -3.62 -2.97
N LEU A 30 4.85 -3.54 -1.64
CA LEU A 30 6.10 -3.43 -0.88
C LEU A 30 7.07 -4.57 -1.19
N ARG A 31 6.58 -5.82 -1.31
CA ARG A 31 7.41 -6.98 -1.64
C ARG A 31 7.92 -6.94 -3.08
N VAL A 32 7.08 -6.49 -4.01
CA VAL A 32 7.50 -6.31 -5.41
C VAL A 32 8.57 -5.23 -5.53
N LEU A 33 8.40 -4.11 -4.83
CA LEU A 33 9.38 -3.02 -4.79
C LEU A 33 10.71 -3.48 -4.18
N GLU A 34 10.70 -4.28 -3.11
CA GLU A 34 11.93 -4.85 -2.54
C GLU A 34 12.72 -5.66 -3.57
N TYR A 35 12.02 -6.49 -4.36
CA TYR A 35 12.65 -7.26 -5.42
C TYR A 35 13.20 -6.37 -6.54
N PHE A 36 12.44 -5.37 -7.01
CA PHE A 36 12.91 -4.46 -8.05
C PHE A 36 14.10 -3.61 -7.61
N ILE A 37 14.08 -3.09 -6.38
CA ILE A 37 15.22 -2.35 -5.82
C ILE A 37 16.46 -3.26 -5.76
N ALA A 38 16.31 -4.51 -5.35
CA ALA A 38 17.43 -5.46 -5.27
C ALA A 38 18.01 -5.86 -6.64
N LYS A 39 17.28 -5.67 -7.74
CA LYS A 39 17.70 -6.04 -9.11
C LYS A 39 17.92 -4.85 -10.04
N ALA A 40 17.72 -3.64 -9.54
CA ALA A 40 17.89 -2.42 -10.32
C ALA A 40 19.39 -2.09 -10.46
N ASP A 41 19.80 -1.84 -11.70
CA ASP A 41 21.18 -1.41 -12.00
C ASP A 41 21.31 0.13 -11.95
N ASP A 42 20.19 0.85 -12.06
CA ASP A 42 20.13 2.31 -12.12
C ASP A 42 19.88 2.93 -10.74
N GLN A 43 20.82 3.77 -10.29
CA GLN A 43 20.75 4.42 -8.98
C GLN A 43 19.59 5.41 -8.85
N HIS A 44 19.21 6.09 -9.93
CA HIS A 44 18.08 6.99 -9.95
C HIS A 44 16.77 6.22 -9.80
N ALA A 45 16.62 5.11 -10.52
CA ALA A 45 15.48 4.21 -10.39
C ALA A 45 15.37 3.64 -8.97
N MET A 46 16.48 3.18 -8.38
CA MET A 46 16.53 2.72 -6.98
C MET A 46 16.05 3.77 -6.00
N ASN A 47 16.48 5.03 -6.15
CA ASN A 47 16.08 6.12 -5.26
C ASN A 47 14.59 6.42 -5.36
N ILE A 48 14.01 6.42 -6.57
CA ILE A 48 12.58 6.63 -6.77
C ILE A 48 11.78 5.49 -6.12
N MET A 49 12.15 4.24 -6.41
CA MET A 49 11.47 3.07 -5.85
C MET A 49 11.59 2.99 -4.33
N GLY A 50 12.76 3.34 -3.79
CA GLY A 50 13.00 3.40 -2.34
C GLY A 50 12.14 4.45 -1.64
N GLY A 51 11.99 5.64 -2.24
CA GLY A 51 11.07 6.67 -1.74
C GLY A 51 9.61 6.18 -1.75
N CYS A 52 9.16 5.58 -2.85
CA CYS A 52 7.83 4.98 -2.92
C CYS A 52 7.62 3.88 -1.87
N TRP A 53 8.62 3.02 -1.64
CA TRP A 53 8.55 1.98 -0.61
C TRP A 53 8.33 2.60 0.78
N GLN A 54 9.08 3.65 1.13
CA GLN A 54 8.96 4.33 2.43
C GLN A 54 7.57 4.94 2.62
N GLU A 55 7.03 5.59 1.59
CA GLU A 55 5.66 6.14 1.63
C GLU A 55 4.62 5.04 1.82
N LEU A 56 4.72 3.93 1.07
CA LEU A 56 3.80 2.81 1.18
C LEU A 56 3.86 2.14 2.55
N ASP A 57 5.06 1.93 3.10
CA ASP A 57 5.25 1.34 4.43
C ASP A 57 4.63 2.22 5.52
N HIS A 58 4.81 3.54 5.40
CA HIS A 58 4.14 4.50 6.28
C HIS A 58 2.60 4.42 6.21
N TYR A 59 2.03 4.26 5.00
CA TYR A 59 0.59 4.06 4.85
C TYR A 59 0.12 2.73 5.46
N VAL A 60 0.85 1.64 5.27
CA VAL A 60 0.53 0.34 5.89
C VAL A 60 0.48 0.46 7.41
N MET A 61 1.49 1.10 8.03
CA MET A 61 1.49 1.35 9.48
C MET A 61 0.30 2.20 9.96
N GLN A 62 -0.15 3.18 9.17
CA GLN A 62 -1.34 3.96 9.50
C GLN A 62 -2.62 3.11 9.43
N MET A 63 -2.72 2.22 8.45
CA MET A 63 -3.87 1.32 8.32
C MET A 63 -3.95 0.34 9.49
N GLU A 64 -2.82 -0.18 9.97
CA GLU A 64 -2.76 -1.03 11.18
C GLU A 64 -3.34 -0.29 12.39
N LYS A 65 -2.95 0.97 12.60
CA LYS A 65 -3.51 1.82 13.66
C LYS A 65 -5.02 2.03 13.53
N ILE A 66 -5.52 2.14 12.30
CA ILE A 66 -6.97 2.26 12.06
C ILE A 66 -7.67 0.96 12.48
N PHE A 67 -7.18 -0.21 12.06
CA PHE A 67 -7.72 -1.50 12.47
C PHE A 67 -7.75 -1.64 14.00
N GLU A 68 -6.65 -1.29 14.67
CA GLU A 68 -6.55 -1.28 16.14
C GLU A 68 -7.59 -0.34 16.79
N SER A 69 -7.75 0.87 16.25
CA SER A 69 -8.67 1.87 16.81
C SER A 69 -10.16 1.51 16.68
N GLU A 70 -10.50 0.70 15.67
CA GLU A 70 -11.84 0.16 15.44
C GLU A 70 -12.05 -1.18 16.18
N GLY A 71 -11.02 -1.71 16.86
CA GLY A 71 -11.07 -3.02 17.52
C GLY A 71 -11.14 -4.19 16.54
N ALA A 72 -10.76 -3.96 15.28
CA ALA A 72 -10.71 -4.98 14.23
C ALA A 72 -9.38 -5.74 14.27
N ALA A 73 -9.39 -6.97 13.77
CA ALA A 73 -8.16 -7.74 13.58
C ALA A 73 -7.31 -7.11 12.46
N ILE A 74 -6.00 -7.04 12.66
CA ILE A 74 -5.07 -6.62 11.62
C ILE A 74 -4.96 -7.77 10.59
N PRO A 75 -5.17 -7.50 9.28
CA PRO A 75 -4.99 -8.51 8.25
C PRO A 75 -3.57 -9.06 8.23
N LYS A 76 -3.42 -10.37 7.94
CA LYS A 76 -2.11 -10.91 7.59
C LYS A 76 -1.80 -10.55 6.13
N GLY A 77 -0.99 -9.51 5.92
CA GLY A 77 -0.53 -9.08 4.60
C GLY A 77 0.64 -9.91 4.08
N PHE A 78 1.17 -9.51 2.93
CA PHE A 78 2.39 -10.09 2.36
C PHE A 78 3.62 -9.68 3.18
N THR A 79 4.48 -10.64 3.46
CA THR A 79 5.66 -10.51 4.33
C THR A 79 6.95 -10.74 3.55
N LYS A 80 8.09 -10.43 4.16
CA LYS A 80 9.41 -10.66 3.54
C LYS A 80 9.67 -12.13 3.16
N LYS A 81 8.87 -13.08 3.67
CA LYS A 81 8.92 -14.51 3.30
C LYS A 81 8.24 -14.80 1.97
N ASP A 82 7.40 -13.88 1.49
CA ASP A 82 6.61 -14.02 0.26
C ASP A 82 7.35 -13.42 -0.96
N VAL A 83 8.62 -13.06 -0.80
CA VAL A 83 9.50 -12.58 -1.85
C VAL A 83 10.85 -13.29 -1.80
N HIS A 84 11.39 -13.63 -2.98
CA HIS A 84 12.69 -14.26 -3.11
C HIS A 84 13.69 -13.30 -3.78
N LEU A 85 14.46 -12.58 -2.97
CA LEU A 85 15.40 -11.56 -3.46
C LEU A 85 16.62 -12.16 -4.19
N GLU A 86 16.98 -13.40 -3.90
CA GLU A 86 18.10 -14.10 -4.57
C GLU A 86 17.72 -14.67 -5.93
N ALA A 87 16.45 -14.56 -6.34
CA ALA A 87 16.03 -14.99 -7.67
C ALA A 87 16.84 -14.25 -8.77
N PRO A 88 17.14 -14.92 -9.90
CA PRO A 88 17.77 -14.25 -11.03
C PRO A 88 16.86 -13.13 -11.56
N LYS A 89 17.45 -12.17 -12.26
CA LYS A 89 16.71 -11.04 -12.82
C LYS A 89 15.64 -11.53 -13.80
N LEU A 90 14.37 -11.41 -13.37
CA LEU A 90 13.20 -11.84 -14.11
C LEU A 90 12.70 -10.83 -15.16
N TYR A 91 13.06 -9.56 -15.04
CA TYR A 91 12.57 -8.48 -15.91
C TYR A 91 13.71 -7.62 -16.44
N ASP A 92 13.54 -7.11 -17.66
CA ASP A 92 14.50 -6.21 -18.29
C ASP A 92 14.45 -4.80 -17.68
N ASN A 93 15.51 -4.04 -17.93
CA ASN A 93 15.64 -2.65 -17.48
C ASN A 93 14.49 -1.78 -17.99
N GLY A 94 13.89 -0.99 -17.10
CA GLY A 94 12.78 -0.08 -17.40
C GLY A 94 11.40 -0.68 -17.16
N PHE A 95 11.27 -2.01 -17.02
CA PHE A 95 10.00 -2.62 -16.64
C PHE A 95 9.58 -2.24 -15.22
N ASP A 96 10.54 -2.16 -14.30
CA ASP A 96 10.38 -1.72 -12.92
C ASP A 96 9.71 -0.33 -12.81
N ILE A 97 10.21 0.65 -13.55
CA ILE A 97 9.67 2.01 -13.57
C ILE A 97 8.31 2.08 -14.27
N MET A 98 8.14 1.35 -15.38
CA MET A 98 6.85 1.25 -16.07
C MET A 98 5.79 0.64 -15.16
N PHE A 99 6.13 -0.45 -14.46
CA PHE A 99 5.24 -1.13 -13.53
C PHE A 99 4.86 -0.22 -12.37
N LEU A 100 5.83 0.48 -11.78
CA LEU A 100 5.56 1.46 -10.73
C LEU A 100 4.61 2.57 -11.19
N ARG A 101 4.77 3.07 -12.42
CA ARG A 101 3.87 4.09 -12.99
C ARG A 101 2.44 3.58 -13.12
N ILE A 102 2.27 2.38 -13.66
CA ILE A 102 0.94 1.75 -13.81
C ILE A 102 0.30 1.54 -12.43
N LEU A 103 1.05 1.02 -11.46
CA LEU A 103 0.57 0.86 -10.09
C LEU A 103 0.10 2.18 -9.50
N LYS A 104 0.88 3.25 -9.66
CA LYS A 104 0.52 4.58 -9.17
C LYS A 104 -0.78 5.09 -9.80
N GLU A 105 -0.97 4.87 -11.10
CA GLU A 105 -2.19 5.25 -11.81
C GLU A 105 -3.41 4.48 -11.27
N VAL A 106 -3.28 3.15 -11.07
CA VAL A 106 -4.34 2.31 -10.51
C VAL A 106 -4.67 2.71 -9.06
N SER A 107 -3.66 2.83 -8.20
CA SER A 107 -3.85 3.24 -6.81
C SER A 107 -4.47 4.63 -6.68
N CYS A 108 -4.02 5.62 -7.48
CA CYS A 108 -4.60 6.97 -7.48
C CYS A 108 -6.07 6.97 -7.92
N THR A 109 -6.43 6.11 -8.86
CA THR A 109 -7.82 5.98 -9.32
C THR A 109 -8.72 5.44 -8.20
N SER A 110 -8.25 4.47 -7.39
CA SER A 110 -8.98 3.98 -6.21
C SER A 110 -9.24 5.07 -5.17
N TYR A 111 -8.26 5.94 -4.88
CA TYR A 111 -8.45 7.08 -3.98
C TYR A 111 -9.53 8.05 -4.50
N LYS A 112 -9.55 8.31 -5.81
CA LYS A 112 -10.56 9.18 -6.43
C LYS A 112 -11.97 8.59 -6.36
N PHE A 113 -12.11 7.28 -6.56
CA PHE A 113 -13.41 6.63 -6.43
C PHE A 113 -13.96 6.65 -5.01
N ASN A 114 -13.09 6.63 -4.00
CA ASN A 114 -13.53 6.73 -2.60
C ASN A 114 -13.92 8.18 -2.24
N CYS A 115 -13.20 9.18 -2.76
CA CYS A 115 -13.54 10.59 -2.56
C CYS A 115 -14.79 11.06 -3.35
N LEU A 116 -15.16 10.40 -4.45
CA LEU A 116 -16.36 10.74 -5.23
C LEU A 116 -17.66 10.15 -4.65
N LYS A 117 -17.59 9.46 -3.51
CA LYS A 117 -18.75 8.95 -2.77
C LYS A 117 -19.05 9.72 -1.47
N LEU A 118 -18.38 10.85 -1.23
CA LEU A 118 -18.69 11.79 -0.15
C LEU A 118 -19.39 13.03 -0.70
#